data_AF-A0ABD3VE02-F1
#
_entry.id   AF-A0ABD3VE02-F1
#
_cell.length_a   1.000
_cell.length_b   1.000
_cell.length_c   1.000
_cell.angle_alpha   90.00
_cell.angle_beta   90.00
_cell.angle_gamma   90.00
#
_symmetry.space_group_name_H-M   'P 1'
#
loop_
_entity.id
_entity.type
_entity.pdbx_description
1 polymer ?
#
loop_
_entity_poly.entity_id
_entity_poly.type
_entity_poly.pdbx_seq_one_letter_code
_entity_poly.pdbx_strand_id
1 'polypeptide(L)'
;MWKSSLLALCCLVSWTTTVMCQSTCGTTQYNPTFSMCCNGVVQPRSGLQPSCCGTKGYDANFYMCCSGTIQPLSGLKPSCCGTKGYDANFYMCCSGTVQSLSGLKPSCCGTKGYDANFYMCCSGTIQPLSGLKPSCCGTLGYDANFYMCCSGTTQPLSGLKPSCCGTKGYDANFYMCCSGTTQPLSGLKPSCCGTLGYDANFYMCCSGTTQPLSGLKPSCCGTKGYDANFYMCCSGTIQPLSGIQPSCCGTIGYDAAFRKCCNGQLC
;
A
#
# COMPACT_ATOMS: atom_id res chain seq x y z
N MET A 1 -2.76 24.23 13.70
CA MET A 1 -4.16 24.48 14.11
C MET A 1 -4.50 23.54 15.25
N TRP A 2 -4.35 23.97 16.50
CA TRP A 2 -4.87 23.24 17.66
C TRP A 2 -5.83 24.20 18.37
N LYS A 3 -7.10 23.82 18.41
CA LYS A 3 -8.19 24.54 19.04
C LYS A 3 -8.22 24.26 20.54
N SER A 4 -8.64 25.30 21.27
CA SER A 4 -9.30 25.27 22.58
C SER A 4 -8.48 24.83 23.79
N SER A 5 -8.19 25.80 24.65
CA SER A 5 -8.29 25.60 26.08
C SER A 5 -9.27 26.65 26.61
N LEU A 6 -10.32 26.17 27.28
CA LEU A 6 -11.41 26.96 27.83
C LEU A 6 -10.86 28.07 28.73
N LEU A 7 -11.17 29.34 28.41
CA LEU A 7 -11.00 30.45 29.35
C LEU A 7 -12.10 30.36 30.40
N ALA A 8 -11.76 29.89 31.60
CA ALA A 8 -12.55 30.17 32.79
C ALA A 8 -12.19 31.57 33.29
N LEU A 9 -12.96 32.58 32.84
CA LEU A 9 -12.87 33.95 33.36
C LEU A 9 -13.48 34.00 34.77
N CYS A 10 -12.66 34.01 35.81
CA CYS A 10 -13.10 34.41 37.15
C CYS A 10 -12.84 35.91 37.34
N CYS A 11 -13.86 36.73 37.07
CA CYS A 11 -13.84 38.15 37.40
C CYS A 11 -14.36 38.34 38.85
N LEU A 12 -13.45 38.54 39.80
CA LEU A 12 -13.84 38.97 41.15
C LEU A 12 -14.00 40.49 41.17
N VAL A 13 -15.23 40.94 41.43
CA VAL A 13 -15.58 42.37 41.56
C VAL A 13 -15.14 42.83 42.95
N SER A 14 -14.07 43.64 43.02
CA SER A 14 -13.70 44.37 44.25
C SER A 14 -14.01 45.86 44.07
N TRP A 15 -14.49 46.50 45.15
CA TRP A 15 -15.08 47.85 45.18
C TRP A 15 -14.09 49.02 44.96
N THR A 16 -12.95 48.77 44.30
CA THR A 16 -11.95 49.78 43.94
C THR A 16 -11.55 49.58 42.47
N THR A 17 -12.38 50.08 41.54
CA THR A 17 -12.14 50.41 40.12
C THR A 17 -11.15 49.59 39.25
N THR A 18 -10.78 48.35 39.60
CA THR A 18 -9.92 47.50 38.77
C THR A 18 -10.50 46.10 38.66
N VAL A 19 -11.05 45.79 37.49
CA VAL A 19 -11.45 44.43 37.11
C VAL A 19 -10.17 43.63 36.87
N MET A 20 -9.69 42.92 37.88
CA MET A 20 -8.56 42.00 37.76
C MET A 20 -9.08 40.68 37.20
N CYS A 21 -9.04 40.54 35.87
CA CYS A 21 -9.40 39.31 35.18
C CYS A 21 -8.31 38.26 35.43
N GLN A 22 -8.43 37.41 36.45
CA GLN A 22 -7.43 36.39 36.74
C GLN A 22 -7.68 35.13 35.89
N SER A 23 -6.63 34.61 35.24
CA SER A 23 -6.66 33.34 34.50
C SER A 23 -5.80 32.30 35.19
N THR A 24 -6.07 31.02 34.98
CA THR A 24 -5.34 29.90 35.61
C THR A 24 -4.51 29.13 34.59
N CYS A 25 -3.27 28.82 34.93
CA CYS A 25 -2.36 27.95 34.18
C CYS A 25 -2.00 26.75 35.07
N GLY A 26 -2.67 25.62 34.88
CA GLY A 26 -2.61 24.53 35.86
C GLY A 26 -3.21 24.98 37.19
N THR A 27 -2.42 24.96 38.26
CA THR A 27 -2.80 25.44 39.60
C THR A 27 -2.42 26.90 39.88
N THR A 28 -1.68 27.54 38.97
CA THR A 28 -1.13 28.89 39.19
C THR A 28 -2.05 29.95 38.57
N GLN A 29 -2.47 30.93 39.36
CA GLN A 29 -3.18 32.11 38.87
C GLN A 29 -2.20 33.12 38.24
N TYR A 30 -2.60 33.76 37.14
CA TYR A 30 -1.82 34.78 36.47
C TYR A 30 -2.71 35.88 35.86
N ASN A 31 -2.11 37.04 35.59
CA ASN A 31 -2.78 38.14 34.90
C ASN A 31 -2.63 37.97 33.37
N PRO A 32 -3.72 37.70 32.63
CA PRO A 32 -3.71 37.45 31.18
C PRO A 32 -3.35 38.67 30.33
N THR A 33 -3.38 39.87 30.93
CA THR A 33 -2.93 41.10 30.29
C THR A 33 -1.41 41.11 30.09
N PHE A 34 -0.65 40.56 31.05
CA PHE A 34 0.83 40.61 31.03
C PHE A 34 1.49 39.25 30.82
N SER A 35 0.76 38.15 31.06
CA SER A 35 1.29 36.80 30.97
C SER A 35 0.35 35.88 30.18
N MET A 36 0.86 34.73 29.80
CA MET A 36 0.14 33.67 29.10
C MET A 36 0.57 32.30 29.62
N CYS A 37 -0.26 31.29 29.43
CA CYS A 37 0.07 29.92 29.81
C CYS A 37 0.62 29.14 28.61
N CYS A 38 1.84 28.62 28.71
CA CYS A 38 2.45 27.74 27.71
C CYS A 38 2.66 26.35 28.30
N ASN A 39 1.83 25.38 27.89
CA ASN A 39 1.91 23.98 28.31
C ASN A 39 2.09 23.79 29.84
N GLY A 40 1.24 24.46 30.64
CA GLY A 40 1.26 24.39 32.10
C GLY A 40 2.27 25.29 32.80
N VAL A 41 3.08 26.07 32.05
CA VAL A 41 4.03 27.04 32.59
C VAL A 41 3.58 28.46 32.27
N VAL A 42 3.47 29.32 33.28
CA VAL A 42 3.19 30.76 33.06
C VAL A 42 4.42 31.41 32.42
N GLN A 43 4.20 32.14 31.34
CA GLN A 43 5.21 32.87 30.59
C GLN A 43 4.78 34.34 30.45
N PRO A 44 5.72 35.30 30.47
CA PRO A 44 5.39 36.68 30.10
C PRO A 44 4.90 36.72 28.64
N ARG A 45 4.02 37.67 28.33
CA ARG A 45 3.64 37.92 26.92
C ARG A 45 4.84 38.53 26.19
N SER A 46 5.45 37.76 25.31
CA SER A 46 6.58 38.20 24.49
C SER A 46 6.11 38.97 23.26
N GLY A 47 6.35 40.29 23.25
CA GLY A 47 6.13 41.16 22.09
C GLY A 47 4.67 41.37 21.69
N LEU A 48 4.42 41.76 20.44
CA LEU A 48 3.09 42.18 19.97
C LEU A 48 2.18 41.00 19.62
N GLN A 49 2.75 39.86 19.19
CA GLN A 49 2.01 38.65 18.84
C GLN A 49 2.50 37.45 19.68
N PRO A 50 2.25 37.43 21.00
CA PRO A 50 2.75 36.39 21.88
C PRO A 50 2.15 35.02 21.54
N SER A 51 3.00 34.00 21.48
CA SER A 51 2.69 32.62 21.11
C SER A 51 3.54 31.63 21.91
N CYS A 52 3.15 30.36 21.96
CA CYS A 52 3.87 29.32 22.72
C CYS A 52 4.56 28.29 21.81
N CYS A 53 5.75 27.87 22.22
CA CYS A 53 6.45 26.71 21.69
C CYS A 53 6.80 25.77 22.85
N GLY A 54 6.00 24.72 23.05
CA GLY A 54 6.07 23.90 24.26
C GLY A 54 5.77 24.75 25.50
N THR A 55 6.72 24.81 26.44
CA THR A 55 6.61 25.58 27.68
C THR A 55 7.11 27.03 27.59
N LYS A 56 7.65 27.44 26.43
CA LYS A 56 8.27 28.76 26.23
C LYS A 56 7.38 29.70 25.42
N GLY A 57 7.32 30.97 25.82
CA GLY A 57 6.65 32.04 25.06
C GLY A 57 7.59 32.73 24.05
N TYR A 58 7.08 33.17 22.90
CA TYR A 58 7.81 33.91 21.88
C TYR A 58 6.90 34.90 21.14
N ASP A 59 7.46 35.92 20.47
CA ASP A 59 6.70 36.83 19.59
C ASP A 59 6.63 36.25 18.17
N ALA A 60 5.43 35.91 17.71
CA ALA A 60 5.19 35.33 16.40
C ALA A 60 5.39 36.31 15.23
N ASN A 61 5.60 37.60 15.49
CA ASN A 61 6.05 38.54 14.46
C ASN A 61 7.50 38.31 14.03
N PHE A 62 8.32 37.70 14.89
CA PHE A 62 9.76 37.53 14.66
C PHE A 62 10.21 36.07 14.69
N TYR A 63 9.44 35.17 15.31
CA TYR A 63 9.79 33.77 15.47
C TYR A 63 8.65 32.82 15.12
N MET A 64 8.97 31.55 14.93
CA MET A 64 8.05 30.44 14.76
C MET A 64 8.50 29.23 15.57
N CYS A 65 7.59 28.29 15.84
CA CYS A 65 7.91 27.04 16.53
C CYS A 65 8.04 25.89 15.53
N CYS A 66 9.25 25.33 15.39
CA CYS A 66 9.54 24.18 14.55
C CYS A 66 9.83 22.96 15.44
N SER A 67 8.92 21.99 15.49
CA SER A 67 9.04 20.75 16.28
C SER A 67 9.52 20.96 17.72
N GLY A 68 8.97 21.97 18.41
CA GLY A 68 9.32 22.29 19.80
C GLY A 68 10.51 23.25 19.97
N THR A 69 11.16 23.65 18.88
CA THR A 69 12.26 24.62 18.89
C THR A 69 11.80 25.96 18.32
N ILE A 70 12.02 27.05 19.06
CA ILE A 70 11.77 28.42 18.57
C ILE A 70 12.86 28.76 17.55
N GLN A 71 12.45 29.22 16.37
CA GLN A 71 13.31 29.62 15.26
C GLN A 71 12.93 31.03 14.79
N PRO A 72 13.88 31.87 14.39
CA PRO A 72 13.54 33.14 13.75
C PRO A 72 12.80 32.91 12.44
N LEU A 73 11.88 33.82 12.07
CA LEU A 73 11.22 33.77 10.77
C LEU A 73 12.27 33.88 9.67
N SER A 74 12.28 32.90 8.77
CA SER A 74 13.22 32.83 7.66
C SER A 74 12.57 33.37 6.39
N GLY A 75 12.99 34.57 5.97
CA GLY A 75 12.55 35.22 4.73
C GLY A 75 11.05 35.55 4.69
N LEU A 76 10.47 35.63 3.49
CA LEU A 76 9.09 36.09 3.30
C LEU A 76 8.05 34.97 3.45
N LYS A 77 8.48 33.71 3.30
CA LYS A 77 7.61 32.53 3.43
C LYS A 77 8.20 31.52 4.42
N PRO A 78 8.24 31.83 5.72
CA PRO A 78 8.83 30.97 6.74
C PRO A 78 8.13 29.61 6.81
N SER A 79 8.90 28.54 6.90
CA SER A 79 8.45 27.14 6.98
C SER A 79 9.41 26.30 7.82
N CYS A 80 8.97 25.13 8.29
CA CYS A 80 9.77 24.25 9.14
C CYS A 80 10.17 22.97 8.43
N CYS A 81 11.41 22.53 8.67
CA CYS A 81 11.90 21.19 8.34
C CYS A 81 12.47 20.57 9.62
N GLY A 82 11.69 19.72 10.28
CA GLY A 82 12.01 19.25 11.63
C GLY A 82 12.08 20.43 12.61
N THR A 83 13.25 20.63 13.22
CA THR A 83 13.52 21.72 14.18
C THR A 83 14.06 23.01 13.55
N LYS A 84 14.31 23.01 12.24
CA LYS A 84 14.91 24.15 11.52
C LYS A 84 13.86 24.95 10.76
N GLY A 85 13.95 26.29 10.82
CA GLY A 85 13.20 27.19 9.95
C GLY A 85 13.91 27.39 8.59
N TYR A 86 13.14 27.67 7.53
CA TYR A 86 13.65 28.04 6.21
C TYR A 86 12.64 28.90 5.44
N ASP A 87 13.08 29.62 4.40
CA ASP A 87 12.20 30.36 3.47
C ASP A 87 11.73 29.44 2.33
N ALA A 88 10.45 29.14 2.27
CA ALA A 88 9.85 28.27 1.26
C ALA A 88 9.78 28.90 -0.15
N ASN A 89 10.21 30.15 -0.32
CA ASN A 89 10.43 30.72 -1.65
C ASN A 89 11.72 30.20 -2.32
N PHE A 90 12.70 29.75 -1.52
CA PHE A 90 14.02 29.33 -2.02
C PHE A 90 14.39 27.90 -1.65
N TYR A 91 13.73 27.32 -0.65
CA TYR A 91 14.02 25.99 -0.14
C TYR A 91 12.77 25.13 0.03
N MET A 92 12.98 23.82 0.17
CA MET A 92 11.98 22.81 0.51
C MET A 92 12.54 21.81 1.53
N CYS A 93 11.66 21.05 2.18
CA CYS A 93 12.07 20.00 3.13
C CYS A 93 11.94 18.62 2.49
N CYS A 94 13.06 17.90 2.31
CA CYS A 94 13.10 16.54 1.82
C CYS A 94 13.53 15.59 2.95
N SER A 95 12.61 14.75 3.43
CA SER A 95 12.85 13.76 4.50
C SER A 95 13.62 14.34 5.70
N GLY A 96 13.23 15.52 6.18
CA GLY A 96 13.86 16.19 7.32
C GLY A 96 15.12 16.99 7.01
N THR A 97 15.56 17.05 5.75
CA THR A 97 16.69 17.89 5.30
C THR A 97 16.18 19.06 4.45
N VAL A 98 16.61 20.28 4.78
CA VAL A 98 16.33 21.46 3.96
C VAL A 98 17.17 21.39 2.68
N GLN A 99 16.56 21.59 1.53
CA GLN A 99 17.16 21.56 0.19
C GLN A 99 16.77 22.81 -0.57
N SER A 100 17.65 23.35 -1.41
CA SER A 100 17.28 24.42 -2.34
C SER A 100 16.25 23.92 -3.36
N LEU A 101 15.32 24.78 -3.76
CA LEU A 101 14.40 24.45 -4.86
C LEU A 101 15.20 24.15 -6.12
N SER A 102 15.02 22.95 -6.66
CA SER A 102 15.72 22.47 -7.85
C SER A 102 14.86 22.71 -9.08
N GLY A 103 15.26 23.67 -9.91
CA GLY A 103 14.61 24.00 -11.18
C GLY A 103 13.17 24.52 -11.03
N LEU A 104 12.35 24.34 -12.07
CA LEU A 104 10.99 24.92 -12.12
C LEU A 104 9.93 24.03 -11.47
N LYS A 105 10.20 22.72 -11.33
CA LYS A 105 9.29 21.76 -10.70
C LYS A 105 10.02 20.97 -9.60
N PRO A 106 10.37 21.62 -8.48
CA PRO A 106 11.11 20.99 -7.39
C PRO A 106 10.34 19.80 -6.78
N SER A 107 11.05 18.70 -6.54
CA SER A 107 10.52 17.45 -5.96
C SER A 107 11.60 16.77 -5.11
N CYS A 108 11.20 15.83 -4.25
CA CYS A 108 12.12 15.13 -3.35
C CYS A 108 12.29 13.64 -3.72
N CYS A 109 13.52 13.14 -3.60
CA CYS A 109 13.85 11.73 -3.59
C CYS A 109 14.68 11.44 -2.34
N GLY A 110 14.04 10.86 -1.32
CA GLY A 110 14.65 10.76 0.01
C GLY A 110 14.98 12.14 0.58
N THR A 111 16.26 12.37 0.88
CA THR A 111 16.76 13.65 1.44
C THR A 111 17.20 14.66 0.38
N LYS A 112 17.16 14.30 -0.90
CA LYS A 112 17.65 15.15 -2.01
C LYS A 112 16.50 15.78 -2.78
N GLY A 113 16.67 17.04 -3.17
CA GLY A 113 15.80 17.73 -4.13
C GLY A 113 16.20 17.45 -5.58
N TYR A 114 15.25 17.51 -6.52
CA TYR A 114 15.48 17.45 -7.97
C TYR A 114 14.38 18.20 -8.75
N ASP A 115 14.63 18.54 -10.01
CA ASP A 115 13.60 19.11 -10.91
C ASP A 115 12.84 17.98 -11.63
N ALA A 116 11.56 17.83 -11.33
CA ALA A 116 10.68 16.82 -11.90
C ALA A 116 10.30 17.05 -13.37
N ASN A 117 10.77 18.14 -13.99
CA ASN A 117 10.72 18.29 -15.45
C ASN A 117 11.78 17.44 -16.17
N PHE A 118 12.87 17.09 -15.50
CA PHE A 118 14.01 16.40 -16.10
C PHE A 118 14.34 15.07 -15.44
N TYR A 119 13.90 14.87 -14.19
CA TYR A 119 14.20 13.68 -13.40
C TYR A 119 12.96 13.09 -12.73
N MET A 120 13.10 11.85 -12.26
CA MET A 120 12.13 11.12 -11.43
C MET A 120 12.85 10.35 -10.32
N CYS A 121 12.13 9.94 -9.28
CA CYS A 121 12.66 9.13 -8.19
C CYS A 121 12.24 7.67 -8.35
N CYS A 122 13.20 6.76 -8.60
CA CYS A 122 12.99 5.32 -8.69
C CYS A 122 13.62 4.63 -7.47
N SER A 123 12.80 4.09 -6.57
CA SER A 123 13.23 3.40 -5.34
C SER A 123 14.32 4.13 -4.55
N GLY A 124 14.18 5.46 -4.40
CA GLY A 124 15.13 6.29 -3.66
C GLY A 124 16.32 6.82 -4.48
N THR A 125 16.41 6.47 -5.76
CA THR A 125 17.45 6.96 -6.67
C THR A 125 16.86 7.95 -7.68
N ILE A 126 17.47 9.11 -7.82
CA ILE A 126 17.10 10.10 -8.84
C ILE A 126 17.60 9.60 -10.20
N GLN A 127 16.71 9.53 -11.18
CA GLN A 127 16.97 9.09 -12.55
C GLN A 127 16.47 10.15 -13.54
N PRO A 128 17.16 10.36 -14.67
CA PRO A 128 16.64 11.21 -15.74
C PRO A 128 15.34 10.61 -16.30
N LEU A 129 14.42 11.47 -16.74
CA LEU A 129 13.21 11.02 -17.43
C LEU A 129 13.62 10.28 -18.72
N SER A 130 13.16 9.04 -18.83
CA SER A 130 13.45 8.17 -19.97
C SER A 130 12.31 8.22 -20.99
N GLY A 131 12.57 8.88 -22.12
CA GLY A 131 11.64 8.97 -23.24
C GLY A 131 10.33 9.72 -22.92
N LEU A 132 9.26 9.39 -23.63
CA LEU A 132 7.98 10.12 -23.53
C LEU A 132 7.06 9.58 -22.42
N LYS A 133 7.26 8.32 -22.00
CA LYS A 133 6.48 7.68 -20.94
C LYS A 133 7.41 7.10 -19.85
N PRO A 134 8.09 7.96 -19.09
CA PRO A 134 9.03 7.52 -18.06
C PRO A 134 8.35 6.67 -16.98
N SER A 135 9.01 5.58 -16.58
CA SER A 135 8.56 4.60 -15.58
C SER A 135 9.76 4.01 -14.84
N CYS A 136 9.52 3.36 -13.69
CA CYS A 136 10.59 2.78 -12.86
C CYS A 136 10.53 1.25 -12.83
N CYS A 137 11.70 0.62 -12.85
CA CYS A 137 11.88 -0.79 -12.51
C CYS A 137 12.98 -0.88 -11.43
N GLY A 138 12.56 -1.02 -10.17
CA GLY A 138 13.48 -0.85 -9.04
C GLY A 138 14.07 0.57 -9.04
N THR A 139 15.40 0.67 -9.08
CA THR A 139 16.12 1.96 -9.12
C THR A 139 16.32 2.53 -10.51
N LEU A 140 15.95 1.78 -11.56
CA LEU A 140 16.19 2.16 -12.96
C LEU A 140 14.96 2.87 -13.56
N GLY A 141 15.18 3.99 -14.24
CA GLY A 141 14.18 4.63 -15.10
C GLY A 141 14.19 4.05 -16.51
N TYR A 142 13.01 3.91 -17.14
CA TYR A 142 12.86 3.44 -18.52
C TYR A 142 11.65 4.07 -19.21
N ASP A 143 11.60 4.05 -20.55
CA ASP A 143 10.41 4.49 -21.32
C ASP A 143 9.42 3.33 -21.49
N ALA A 144 8.24 3.44 -20.89
CA ALA A 144 7.18 2.45 -20.95
C ALA A 144 6.47 2.34 -22.32
N ASN A 145 6.87 3.14 -23.30
CA ASN A 145 6.49 2.90 -24.70
C ASN A 145 7.29 1.75 -25.35
N PHE A 146 8.48 1.44 -24.82
CA PHE A 146 9.39 0.44 -25.41
C PHE A 146 9.72 -0.71 -24.46
N TYR A 147 9.59 -0.50 -23.15
CA TYR A 147 9.94 -1.49 -22.13
C TYR A 147 8.84 -1.67 -21.09
N MET A 148 8.92 -2.77 -20.34
CA MET A 148 8.11 -3.06 -19.15
C MET A 148 9.00 -3.64 -18.04
N CYS A 149 8.53 -3.62 -16.79
CA CYS A 149 9.24 -4.19 -15.66
C CYS A 149 8.65 -5.55 -15.27
N CYS A 150 9.44 -6.63 -15.39
CA CYS A 150 9.08 -7.98 -15.00
C CYS A 150 9.93 -8.43 -13.81
N SER A 151 9.31 -8.58 -12.63
CA SER A 151 9.97 -9.02 -11.39
C SER A 151 11.29 -8.29 -11.08
N GLY A 152 11.32 -6.97 -11.29
CA GLY A 152 12.49 -6.13 -11.03
C GLY A 152 13.49 -6.02 -12.18
N THR A 153 13.24 -6.69 -13.31
CA THR A 153 14.07 -6.59 -14.53
C THR A 153 13.31 -5.91 -15.65
N THR A 154 13.92 -4.91 -16.29
CA THR A 154 13.36 -4.27 -17.49
C THR A 154 13.44 -5.22 -18.68
N GLN A 155 12.35 -5.34 -19.44
CA GLN A 155 12.22 -6.16 -20.63
C GLN A 155 11.63 -5.32 -21.77
N PRO A 156 12.08 -5.48 -23.03
CA PRO A 156 11.40 -4.89 -24.17
C PRO A 156 9.94 -5.36 -24.24
N LEU A 157 9.04 -4.49 -24.70
CA LEU A 157 7.65 -4.87 -24.95
C LEU A 157 7.61 -5.99 -25.99
N SER A 158 6.99 -7.11 -25.64
CA SER A 158 6.87 -8.28 -26.49
C SER A 158 5.52 -8.28 -27.19
N GLY A 159 5.53 -7.99 -28.49
CA GLY A 159 4.35 -8.02 -29.35
C GLY A 159 3.28 -6.98 -28.98
N LEU A 160 2.01 -7.27 -29.30
CA LEU A 160 0.91 -6.31 -29.15
C LEU A 160 0.23 -6.37 -27.78
N LYS A 161 0.41 -7.48 -27.04
CA LYS A 161 -0.13 -7.65 -25.69
C LYS A 161 0.98 -8.09 -24.71
N PRO A 162 1.94 -7.22 -24.37
CA PRO A 162 3.05 -7.57 -23.50
C PRO A 162 2.58 -8.03 -22.11
N SER A 163 3.20 -9.08 -21.58
CA SER A 163 2.92 -9.65 -20.26
C SER A 163 4.20 -10.25 -19.66
N CYS A 164 4.22 -10.46 -18.35
CA CYS A 164 5.40 -11.00 -17.65
C CYS A 164 5.18 -12.44 -17.19
N CYS A 165 6.23 -13.26 -17.32
CA CYS A 165 6.35 -14.56 -16.66
C CYS A 165 7.68 -14.58 -15.90
N GLY A 166 7.62 -14.38 -14.59
CA GLY A 166 8.81 -14.12 -13.79
C GLY A 166 9.53 -12.85 -14.24
N THR A 167 10.79 -12.98 -14.67
CA THR A 167 11.63 -11.86 -15.15
C THR A 167 11.56 -11.63 -16.65
N LYS A 168 10.83 -12.47 -17.40
CA LYS A 168 10.75 -12.42 -18.87
C LYS A 168 9.44 -11.82 -19.34
N GLY A 169 9.52 -10.99 -20.39
CA GLY A 169 8.36 -10.52 -21.14
C GLY A 169 7.93 -11.54 -22.21
N TYR A 170 6.63 -11.58 -22.52
CA TYR A 170 6.06 -12.35 -23.63
C TYR A 170 4.80 -11.67 -24.19
N ASP A 171 4.40 -12.01 -25.42
CA ASP A 171 3.12 -11.54 -26.00
C ASP A 171 1.98 -12.50 -25.60
N ALA A 172 1.04 -12.00 -24.81
CA ALA A 172 -0.11 -12.74 -24.33
C ALA A 172 -1.17 -13.05 -25.41
N ASN A 173 -0.97 -12.62 -26.66
CA ASN A 173 -1.73 -13.12 -27.80
C ASN A 173 -1.27 -14.51 -28.26
N PHE A 174 -0.03 -14.91 -27.94
CA PHE A 174 0.56 -16.18 -28.42
C PHE A 174 1.00 -17.10 -27.29
N TYR A 175 1.26 -16.55 -26.10
CA TYR A 175 1.76 -17.31 -24.95
C TYR A 175 0.96 -17.03 -23.67
N MET A 176 1.11 -17.90 -22.67
CA MET A 176 0.64 -17.74 -21.31
C MET A 176 1.74 -18.15 -20.31
N CYS A 177 1.62 -17.74 -19.05
CA CYS A 177 2.55 -18.13 -17.99
C CYS A 177 1.95 -19.21 -17.09
N CYS A 178 2.56 -20.39 -17.07
CA CYS A 178 2.20 -21.51 -16.21
C CYS A 178 3.31 -21.75 -15.19
N SER A 179 3.02 -21.48 -13.91
CA SER A 179 3.96 -21.64 -12.77
C SER A 179 5.38 -21.10 -13.05
N GLY A 180 5.46 -19.90 -13.62
CA GLY A 180 6.72 -19.23 -13.94
C GLY A 180 7.39 -19.65 -15.26
N THR A 181 6.76 -20.54 -16.02
CA THR A 181 7.23 -20.94 -17.36
C THR A 181 6.28 -20.44 -18.44
N THR A 182 6.82 -19.79 -19.47
CA THR A 182 6.02 -19.38 -20.65
C THR A 182 5.67 -20.58 -21.50
N GLN A 183 4.41 -20.71 -21.88
CA GLN A 183 3.87 -21.77 -22.72
C GLN A 183 3.09 -21.15 -23.89
N PRO A 184 3.16 -21.71 -25.11
CA PRO A 184 2.26 -21.31 -26.19
C PRO A 184 0.80 -21.50 -25.78
N LEU A 185 -0.10 -20.64 -26.26
CA LEU A 185 -1.53 -20.82 -26.07
C LEU A 185 -1.97 -22.14 -26.73
N SER A 186 -2.52 -23.05 -25.92
CA SER A 186 -2.97 -24.36 -26.37
C SER A 186 -4.47 -24.33 -26.66
N GLY A 187 -4.81 -24.33 -27.95
CA GLY A 187 -6.20 -24.40 -28.44
C GLY A 187 -7.03 -23.15 -28.11
N LEU A 188 -8.36 -23.33 -28.05
CA LEU A 188 -9.30 -22.20 -27.89
C LEU A 188 -9.57 -21.83 -26.42
N LYS A 189 -9.27 -22.74 -25.49
CA LYS A 189 -9.42 -22.50 -24.05
C LYS A 189 -8.13 -22.84 -23.29
N PRO A 190 -7.04 -22.06 -23.47
CA PRO A 190 -5.76 -22.32 -22.81
C PRO A 190 -5.89 -22.33 -21.29
N SER A 191 -5.25 -23.28 -20.63
CA SER A 191 -5.23 -23.48 -19.18
C SER A 191 -3.89 -24.09 -18.73
N CYS A 192 -3.57 -23.98 -17.44
CA CYS A 192 -2.31 -24.48 -16.88
C CYS A 192 -2.52 -25.69 -15.97
N CYS A 193 -1.61 -26.65 -16.06
CA CYS A 193 -1.42 -27.73 -15.07
C CYS A 193 0.05 -27.74 -14.64
N GLY A 194 0.35 -27.14 -13.49
CA GLY A 194 1.73 -26.86 -13.10
C GLY A 194 2.41 -25.92 -14.09
N THR A 195 3.48 -26.37 -14.75
CA THR A 195 4.23 -25.62 -15.77
C THR A 195 3.74 -25.86 -17.19
N LEU A 196 2.82 -26.80 -17.39
CA LEU A 196 2.33 -27.21 -18.71
C LEU A 196 1.06 -26.43 -19.09
N GLY A 197 1.01 -25.92 -20.32
CA GLY A 197 -0.20 -25.39 -20.94
C GLY A 197 -1.02 -26.50 -21.63
N TYR A 198 -2.35 -26.43 -21.57
CA TYR A 198 -3.27 -27.35 -22.24
C TYR A 198 -4.57 -26.66 -22.67
N ASP A 199 -5.31 -27.24 -23.62
CA ASP A 199 -6.66 -26.77 -23.99
C ASP A 199 -7.71 -27.42 -23.08
N ALA A 200 -8.40 -26.60 -22.27
CA ALA A 200 -9.43 -27.04 -21.35
C ALA A 200 -10.76 -27.47 -22.03
N ASN A 201 -10.83 -27.42 -23.36
CA ASN A 201 -11.89 -28.09 -24.11
C ASN A 201 -11.66 -29.60 -24.25
N PHE A 202 -10.41 -30.07 -24.11
CA PHE A 202 -10.04 -31.48 -24.31
C PHE A 202 -9.42 -32.13 -23.08
N TYR A 203 -8.82 -31.33 -22.18
CA TYR A 203 -8.14 -31.82 -21.00
C TYR A 203 -8.56 -31.08 -19.73
N MET A 204 -8.25 -31.67 -18.57
CA MET A 204 -8.37 -31.07 -17.24
C MET A 204 -7.12 -31.38 -16.41
N CYS A 205 -6.85 -30.61 -15.35
CA CYS A 205 -5.73 -30.83 -14.45
C CYS A 205 -6.20 -31.54 -13.17
N CYS A 206 -5.70 -32.75 -12.92
CA CYS A 206 -5.97 -33.52 -11.71
C CYS A 206 -4.69 -33.70 -10.89
N SER A 207 -4.62 -33.07 -9.71
CA SER A 207 -3.47 -33.13 -8.79
C SER A 207 -2.10 -32.91 -9.47
N GLY A 208 -2.04 -31.96 -10.41
CA GLY A 208 -0.80 -31.62 -11.13
C GLY A 208 -0.54 -32.42 -12.42
N THR A 209 -1.41 -33.37 -12.77
CA THR A 209 -1.31 -34.14 -14.01
C THR A 209 -2.46 -33.81 -14.94
N THR A 210 -2.17 -33.56 -16.22
CA THR A 210 -3.21 -33.37 -17.25
C THR A 210 -3.89 -34.69 -17.58
N GLN A 211 -5.21 -34.68 -17.70
CA GLN A 211 -6.04 -35.83 -18.04
C GLN A 211 -7.03 -35.44 -19.14
N PRO A 212 -7.32 -36.30 -20.12
CA PRO A 212 -8.41 -36.06 -21.06
C PRO A 212 -9.75 -35.90 -20.33
N LEU A 213 -10.64 -35.05 -20.86
CA LEU A 213 -11.98 -34.93 -20.31
C LEU A 213 -12.71 -36.28 -20.41
N SER A 214 -13.17 -36.77 -19.25
CA SER A 214 -13.87 -38.05 -19.15
C SER A 214 -15.38 -37.80 -19.18
N GLY A 215 -16.00 -38.09 -20.32
CA GLY A 215 -17.45 -38.01 -20.53
C GLY A 215 -18.04 -36.59 -20.43
N LEU A 216 -19.32 -36.49 -20.08
CA LEU A 216 -20.05 -35.20 -20.10
C LEU A 216 -19.91 -34.41 -18.80
N LYS A 217 -19.52 -35.05 -17.69
CA LYS A 217 -19.28 -34.41 -16.41
C LYS A 217 -17.91 -34.78 -15.84
N PRO A 218 -16.81 -34.30 -16.44
CA PRO A 218 -15.45 -34.63 -16.02
C PRO A 218 -15.19 -34.21 -14.56
N SER A 219 -14.54 -35.08 -13.79
CA SER A 219 -14.17 -34.86 -12.39
C SER A 219 -12.84 -35.56 -12.06
N CYS A 220 -12.15 -35.12 -11.00
CA CYS A 220 -10.87 -35.70 -10.60
C CYS A 220 -10.99 -36.59 -9.36
N CYS A 221 -10.26 -37.70 -9.36
CA CYS A 221 -9.97 -38.52 -8.18
C CYS A 221 -8.46 -38.70 -8.07
N GLY A 222 -7.81 -37.91 -7.21
CA GLY A 222 -6.35 -37.82 -7.19
C GLY A 222 -5.82 -37.28 -8.52
N THR A 223 -4.99 -38.07 -9.21
CA THR A 223 -4.39 -37.73 -10.52
C THR A 223 -5.21 -38.19 -11.72
N LYS A 224 -6.31 -38.93 -11.51
CA LYS A 224 -7.12 -39.51 -12.59
C LYS A 224 -8.41 -38.72 -12.82
N GLY A 225 -8.79 -38.58 -14.08
CA GLY A 225 -10.11 -38.09 -14.49
C GLY A 225 -11.16 -39.21 -14.52
N TYR A 226 -12.43 -38.88 -14.27
CA TYR A 226 -13.59 -39.76 -14.44
C TYR A 226 -14.85 -38.95 -14.81
N ASP A 227 -15.87 -39.61 -15.36
CA ASP A 227 -17.20 -38.99 -15.59
C ASP A 227 -18.07 -39.13 -14.35
N ALA A 228 -18.39 -38.01 -13.70
CA ALA A 228 -19.23 -37.97 -12.51
C ALA A 228 -20.71 -38.25 -12.76
N ASN A 229 -21.12 -38.53 -14.01
CA ASN A 229 -22.43 -39.12 -14.30
C ASN A 229 -22.48 -40.63 -14.03
N PHE A 230 -21.32 -41.30 -14.03
CA PHE A 230 -21.24 -42.77 -13.88
C PHE A 230 -20.41 -43.19 -12.67
N TYR A 231 -19.51 -42.34 -12.17
CA TYR A 231 -18.60 -42.66 -11.09
C TYR A 231 -18.55 -41.58 -10.02
N MET A 232 -17.99 -41.92 -8.86
CA MET A 232 -17.67 -41.02 -7.74
C MET A 232 -16.29 -41.34 -7.17
N CYS A 233 -15.66 -40.39 -6.47
CA CYS A 233 -14.37 -40.60 -5.82
C CYS A 233 -14.53 -40.85 -4.31
N CYS A 234 -14.20 -42.05 -3.86
CA CYS A 234 -14.20 -42.43 -2.44
C CYS A 234 -12.76 -42.60 -1.94
N SER A 235 -12.31 -41.68 -1.09
CA SER A 235 -10.95 -41.67 -0.49
C SER A 235 -9.83 -41.96 -1.50
N GLY A 236 -9.88 -41.32 -2.67
CA GLY A 236 -8.88 -41.48 -3.74
C GLY A 236 -9.11 -42.66 -4.69
N THR A 237 -10.17 -43.44 -4.51
CA THR A 237 -10.55 -44.56 -5.41
C THR A 237 -11.81 -44.21 -6.19
N ILE A 238 -11.81 -44.44 -7.50
CA ILE A 238 -12.98 -44.23 -8.37
C ILE A 238 -13.92 -45.42 -8.22
N GLN A 239 -15.17 -45.16 -7.89
CA GLN A 239 -16.23 -46.15 -7.67
C GLN A 239 -17.42 -45.86 -8.59
N PRO A 240 -18.10 -46.88 -9.13
CA PRO A 240 -19.32 -46.67 -9.91
C PRO A 240 -20.43 -46.11 -9.03
N LEU A 241 -21.21 -45.18 -9.58
CA LEU A 241 -22.47 -44.76 -8.96
C LEU A 241 -23.41 -45.97 -8.95
N SER A 242 -23.82 -46.39 -7.76
CA SER A 242 -24.74 -47.52 -7.57
C SER A 242 -25.85 -47.11 -6.62
N GLY A 243 -27.08 -47.43 -7.02
CA GLY A 243 -28.28 -47.19 -6.23
C GLY A 243 -28.88 -45.78 -6.32
N ILE A 244 -29.85 -45.50 -5.45
CA ILE A 244 -30.65 -44.27 -5.45
C ILE A 244 -29.89 -43.13 -4.77
N GLN A 245 -29.12 -43.43 -3.73
CA GLN A 245 -28.37 -42.46 -2.95
C GLN A 245 -26.89 -42.85 -2.82
N PRO A 246 -26.10 -42.74 -3.91
CA PRO A 246 -24.68 -43.10 -3.89
C PRO A 246 -23.89 -42.33 -2.83
N SER A 247 -23.13 -43.04 -2.00
CA SER A 247 -22.38 -42.50 -0.86
C SER A 247 -21.06 -43.26 -0.69
N CYS A 248 -20.09 -42.65 0.01
CA CYS A 248 -18.78 -43.27 0.28
C CYS A 248 -18.65 -43.75 1.72
N CYS A 249 -18.08 -44.93 1.92
CA CYS A 249 -17.58 -45.42 3.20
C CYS A 249 -16.11 -45.83 3.04
N GLY A 250 -15.19 -44.96 3.44
CA GLY A 250 -13.77 -45.13 3.15
C GLY A 250 -13.51 -45.07 1.63
N THR A 251 -12.94 -46.13 1.07
CA THR A 251 -12.65 -46.27 -0.38
C THR A 251 -13.79 -46.90 -1.18
N ILE A 252 -14.86 -47.32 -0.51
CA ILE A 252 -15.97 -48.08 -1.10
C ILE A 252 -17.18 -47.17 -1.35
N GLY A 253 -17.77 -47.28 -2.53
CA GLY A 253 -19.06 -46.67 -2.86
C GLY A 253 -20.21 -47.61 -2.49
N TYR A 254 -21.30 -47.06 -1.93
CA TYR A 254 -22.49 -47.81 -1.54
C TYR A 254 -23.76 -46.96 -1.69
N ASP A 255 -24.93 -47.60 -1.70
CA ASP A 255 -26.22 -46.90 -1.69
C ASP A 255 -26.70 -46.65 -0.25
N ALA A 256 -26.73 -45.38 0.15
CA ALA A 256 -27.18 -44.96 1.48
C ALA A 256 -28.70 -45.14 1.71
N ALA A 257 -29.46 -45.46 0.66
CA ALA A 257 -30.85 -45.89 0.82
C ALA A 257 -30.97 -47.25 1.52
N PHE A 258 -29.95 -48.12 1.41
CA PHE A 258 -30.01 -49.51 1.89
C PHE A 258 -28.95 -49.86 2.95
N ARG A 259 -27.84 -49.12 3.00
CA ARG A 259 -26.73 -49.34 3.93
C ARG A 259 -26.32 -48.05 4.61
N LYS A 260 -25.50 -48.14 5.66
CA LYS A 260 -24.91 -47.00 6.38
C LYS A 260 -23.39 -47.17 6.48
N CYS A 261 -22.68 -46.13 6.89
CA CYS A 261 -21.26 -46.22 7.19
C CYS A 261 -21.05 -46.08 8.70
N CYS A 262 -20.60 -47.15 9.36
CA CYS A 262 -20.24 -47.19 10.77
C CYS A 262 -18.72 -47.26 10.89
N ASN A 263 -18.05 -46.22 11.39
CA ASN A 263 -16.60 -46.21 11.64
C ASN A 263 -15.74 -46.67 10.45
N GLY A 264 -16.13 -46.28 9.23
CA GLY A 264 -15.41 -46.64 8.00
C GLY A 264 -15.73 -48.03 7.43
N GLN A 265 -16.70 -48.74 8.01
CA GLN A 265 -17.21 -50.02 7.51
C GLN A 265 -18.71 -49.95 7.19
N LEU A 266 -19.17 -50.79 6.27
CA LEU A 266 -20.57 -50.81 5.88
C LEU A 266 -21.46 -51.47 6.95
N CYS A 267 -22.29 -50.60 7.47
CA CYS A 267 -23.55 -50.68 8.19
C CYS A 267 -24.78 -51.17 7.44
#